data_AF-A0A1V6I1W0-F1
#
_entry.id   AF-A0A1V6I1W0-F1
#
_cell.length_a   1.000
_cell.length_b   1.000
_cell.length_c   1.000
_cell.angle_alpha   90.00
_cell.angle_beta   90.00
_cell.angle_gamma   90.00
#
_symmetry.space_group_name_H-M   'P 1'
#
loop_
_entity.id
_entity.type
_entity.pdbx_description
1 polymer ?
#
loop_
_entity_poly.entity_id
_entity_poly.type
_entity_poly.pdbx_seq_one_letter_code
_entity_poly.pdbx_strand_id
1 'polypeptide(L)'
;MIMNKCNSNHYTAEELMEIKTTNLPPMAITWSLTRGEAQYVKGRSFAVDGIVNVCDFLEKIENDEIQDVDFLELRACDESCAGGILCTKNRFLTIESLYKRASISFNKRKNMKVNKDIEKLLINKMNITSIEPRPMNLDNDIEKAIKKLERIREIMCFLPNVDCGLCGAPNCKTLAEDITNNKAHISDCVFIQYKNLTDTEQAKNILTKIWGENIFEKDCSKKGAKYEGS
;
A
#
# COMPACT_ATOMS: atom_id res chain seq x y z
N MET A 1 -8.00 -4.26 27.20
CA MET A 1 -6.90 -5.24 26.99
C MET A 1 -7.41 -6.36 26.07
N ILE A 2 -7.44 -6.11 24.76
CA ILE A 2 -7.89 -7.11 23.78
C ILE A 2 -6.64 -7.87 23.35
N MET A 3 -6.39 -9.00 23.99
CA MET A 3 -5.42 -9.99 23.54
C MET A 3 -5.96 -10.58 22.23
N ASN A 4 -5.43 -10.12 21.10
CA ASN A 4 -5.56 -10.82 19.83
C ASN A 4 -4.97 -12.22 20.00
N LYS A 5 -5.83 -13.23 20.14
CA LYS A 5 -5.48 -14.63 19.90
C LYS A 5 -5.27 -14.79 18.39
N CYS A 6 -4.11 -14.37 17.92
CA CYS A 6 -3.58 -14.91 16.68
C CYS A 6 -3.34 -16.40 16.96
N ASN A 7 -4.17 -17.28 16.39
CA ASN A 7 -3.82 -18.71 16.30
C ASN A 7 -2.65 -18.82 15.33
N SER A 8 -1.47 -18.47 15.81
CA SER A 8 -0.23 -18.81 15.15
C SER A 8 -0.04 -20.30 15.31
N ASN A 9 -0.47 -21.05 14.29
CA ASN A 9 0.14 -22.35 14.00
C ASN A 9 1.60 -22.06 13.65
N HIS A 10 2.41 -21.85 14.68
CA HIS A 10 3.86 -21.79 14.58
C HIS A 10 4.30 -23.18 14.16
N TYR A 11 4.86 -23.28 12.96
CA TYR A 11 5.54 -24.48 12.51
C TYR A 11 6.55 -24.91 13.58
N THR A 12 6.59 -26.20 13.91
CA THR A 12 7.51 -26.71 14.92
C THR A 12 8.95 -26.61 14.39
N ALA A 13 9.93 -26.51 15.30
CA ALA A 13 11.35 -26.45 14.91
C ALA A 13 11.76 -27.68 14.07
N GLU A 14 11.09 -28.82 14.27
CA GLU A 14 11.26 -30.06 13.52
C GLU A 14 10.70 -29.95 12.09
N GLU A 15 9.54 -29.31 11.89
CA GLU A 15 8.98 -29.03 10.55
C GLU A 15 9.85 -28.08 9.71
N LEU A 16 10.57 -27.16 10.37
CA LEU A 16 11.54 -26.27 9.70
C LEU A 16 12.89 -26.96 9.42
N MET A 17 13.27 -27.98 10.22
CA MET A 17 14.54 -28.71 10.09
C MET A 17 14.56 -29.72 8.93
N GLU A 18 13.41 -30.19 8.45
CA GLU A 18 13.34 -31.10 7.29
C GLU A 18 13.53 -30.40 5.92
N ILE A 19 13.58 -29.06 5.89
CA ILE A 19 13.92 -28.32 4.67
C ILE A 19 15.42 -28.48 4.41
N LYS A 20 15.80 -29.60 3.77
CA LYS A 20 17.14 -29.79 3.21
C LYS A 20 17.49 -28.57 2.38
N THR A 21 18.54 -27.86 2.77
CA THR A 21 19.09 -26.70 2.06
C THR A 21 19.60 -27.13 0.70
N THR A 22 18.70 -27.20 -0.28
CA THR A 22 19.08 -27.34 -1.68
C THR A 22 19.71 -26.03 -2.14
N ASN A 23 20.83 -26.11 -2.87
CA ASN A 23 21.39 -24.94 -3.55
C ASN A 23 20.29 -24.29 -4.42
N LEU A 24 19.93 -23.04 -4.12
CA LEU A 24 18.88 -22.35 -4.87
C LEU A 24 19.32 -22.16 -6.34
N PRO A 25 18.41 -22.34 -7.32
CA PRO A 25 18.73 -22.03 -8.71
C PRO A 25 19.02 -20.52 -8.87
N PRO A 26 19.77 -20.10 -9.90
CA PRO A 26 20.07 -18.68 -10.15
C PRO A 26 18.85 -17.76 -10.11
N MET A 27 17.72 -18.22 -10.68
CA MET A 27 16.42 -17.56 -10.64
C MET A 27 15.93 -17.27 -9.21
N ALA A 28 15.99 -18.26 -8.32
CA ALA A 28 15.51 -18.08 -6.95
C ALA A 28 16.44 -17.17 -6.13
N ILE A 29 17.73 -17.13 -6.46
CA ILE A 29 18.70 -16.22 -5.82
C ILE A 29 18.45 -14.77 -6.24
N THR A 30 18.08 -14.54 -7.50
CA THR A 30 17.87 -13.21 -8.08
C THR A 30 16.42 -12.75 -8.06
N TRP A 31 15.49 -13.58 -7.59
CA TRP A 31 14.05 -13.29 -7.59
C TRP A 31 13.69 -11.97 -6.90
N SER A 32 14.41 -11.63 -5.83
CA SER A 32 14.18 -10.42 -5.04
C SER A 32 14.83 -9.16 -5.63
N LEU A 33 15.51 -9.27 -6.77
CA LEU A 33 16.12 -8.15 -7.49
C LEU A 33 15.15 -7.62 -8.55
N THR A 34 15.39 -6.40 -9.02
CA THR A 34 14.64 -5.84 -10.15
C THR A 34 14.85 -6.70 -11.40
N ARG A 35 13.75 -6.96 -12.14
CA ARG A 35 13.66 -7.95 -13.24
C ARG A 35 13.77 -9.41 -12.80
N GLY A 36 13.75 -9.69 -11.49
CA GLY A 36 13.82 -11.04 -10.95
C GLY A 36 12.70 -11.94 -11.45
N GLU A 37 11.50 -11.39 -11.62
CA GLU A 37 10.29 -12.10 -12.05
C GLU A 37 10.03 -11.88 -13.55
N ALA A 38 10.10 -10.63 -14.01
CA ALA A 38 9.73 -10.23 -15.36
C ALA A 38 10.51 -10.96 -16.46
N GLN A 39 11.77 -11.34 -16.19
CA GLN A 39 12.61 -12.09 -17.14
C GLN A 39 12.13 -13.53 -17.41
N TYR A 40 11.24 -14.07 -16.56
CA TYR A 40 10.70 -15.43 -16.68
C TYR A 40 9.24 -15.45 -17.15
N VAL A 41 8.62 -14.29 -17.33
CA VAL A 41 7.27 -14.15 -17.85
C VAL A 41 7.34 -13.96 -19.37
N LYS A 42 6.43 -14.61 -20.11
CA LYS A 42 6.32 -14.46 -21.56
C LYS A 42 5.47 -13.23 -21.89
N GLY A 43 5.78 -12.56 -23.00
CA GLY A 43 5.05 -11.38 -23.46
C GLY A 43 5.82 -10.08 -23.21
N ARG A 44 5.16 -8.96 -23.44
CA ARG A 44 5.70 -7.63 -23.18
C ARG A 44 5.63 -7.35 -21.67
N SER A 45 6.79 -7.42 -21.01
CA SER A 45 6.92 -7.21 -19.58
C SER A 45 7.81 -6.03 -19.23
N PHE A 46 7.46 -5.33 -18.14
CA PHE A 46 8.29 -4.28 -17.55
C PHE A 46 8.58 -4.61 -16.09
N ALA A 47 9.75 -4.22 -15.62
CA ALA A 47 10.09 -4.23 -14.20
C ALA A 47 10.45 -2.81 -13.80
N VAL A 48 9.76 -2.31 -12.78
CA VAL A 48 9.89 -0.94 -12.28
C VAL A 48 10.09 -1.02 -10.78
N ASP A 49 11.14 -0.38 -10.30
CA ASP A 49 11.50 -0.30 -8.90
C ASP A 49 11.56 1.14 -8.40
N GLY A 50 11.38 1.32 -7.09
CA GLY A 50 11.19 2.62 -6.47
C GLY A 50 9.73 3.09 -6.57
N ILE A 51 9.11 3.38 -5.42
CA ILE A 51 7.68 3.71 -5.34
C ILE A 51 7.28 4.90 -6.21
N VAL A 52 8.16 5.90 -6.34
CA VAL A 52 7.92 7.08 -7.19
C VAL A 52 7.85 6.66 -8.66
N ASN A 53 8.83 5.88 -9.14
CA ASN A 53 8.84 5.39 -10.51
C ASN A 53 7.65 4.47 -10.80
N VAL A 54 7.24 3.65 -9.81
CA VAL A 54 6.05 2.80 -9.91
C VAL A 54 4.79 3.64 -10.10
N CYS A 55 4.60 4.70 -9.31
CA CYS A 55 3.46 5.61 -9.47
C CYS A 55 3.47 6.26 -10.86
N ASP A 56 4.60 6.86 -11.26
CA ASP A 56 4.73 7.52 -12.57
C ASP A 56 4.46 6.56 -13.74
N PHE A 57 4.87 5.30 -13.61
CA PHE A 57 4.65 4.29 -14.63
C PHE A 57 3.19 3.85 -14.70
N LEU A 58 2.52 3.70 -13.56
CA LEU A 58 1.09 3.39 -13.50
C LEU A 58 0.24 4.54 -14.06
N GLU A 59 0.57 5.79 -13.78
CA GLU A 59 -0.11 6.96 -14.35
C GLU A 59 -0.06 6.94 -15.89
N LYS A 60 1.09 6.57 -16.48
CA LYS A 60 1.21 6.44 -17.94
C LYS A 60 0.39 5.29 -18.52
N ILE A 61 0.20 4.21 -17.77
CA ILE A 61 -0.70 3.13 -18.18
C ILE A 61 -2.14 3.62 -18.12
N GLU A 62 -2.53 4.32 -17.06
CA GLU A 62 -3.88 4.87 -16.90
C GLU A 62 -4.22 5.92 -17.97
N ASN A 63 -3.23 6.70 -18.41
CA ASN A 63 -3.37 7.68 -19.49
C ASN A 63 -3.30 7.08 -20.90
N ASP A 64 -3.32 5.74 -21.04
CA ASP A 64 -3.21 5.03 -22.31
C ASP A 64 -1.90 5.35 -23.10
N GLU A 65 -0.87 5.91 -22.45
CA GLU A 65 0.43 6.17 -23.07
C GLU A 65 1.24 4.87 -23.25
N ILE A 66 1.06 3.93 -22.33
CA ILE A 66 1.69 2.60 -22.35
C ILE A 66 0.59 1.54 -22.42
N GLN A 67 0.37 1.02 -23.63
CA GLN A 67 -0.61 -0.02 -23.91
C GLN A 67 0.05 -1.39 -24.12
N ASP A 68 -0.74 -2.46 -24.29
CA ASP A 68 -0.29 -3.81 -24.64
C ASP A 68 0.75 -4.42 -23.68
N VAL A 69 0.56 -4.25 -22.37
CA VAL A 69 1.44 -4.83 -21.35
C VAL A 69 0.88 -6.14 -20.83
N ASP A 70 1.65 -7.23 -20.96
CA ASP A 70 1.27 -8.56 -20.48
C ASP A 70 1.59 -8.76 -18.99
N PHE A 71 2.65 -8.11 -18.50
CA PHE A 71 3.10 -8.29 -17.12
C PHE A 71 3.88 -7.08 -16.57
N LEU A 72 3.62 -6.74 -15.31
CA LEU A 72 4.32 -5.69 -14.56
C LEU A 72 4.91 -6.25 -13.28
N GLU A 73 6.23 -6.14 -13.15
CA GLU A 73 6.93 -6.34 -11.88
C GLU A 73 7.12 -4.98 -11.21
N LEU A 74 6.33 -4.69 -10.16
CA LEU A 74 6.35 -3.40 -9.46
C LEU A 74 6.96 -3.57 -8.06
N ARG A 75 8.04 -2.84 -7.76
CA ARG A 75 8.76 -2.91 -6.48
C ARG A 75 8.84 -1.54 -5.83
N ALA A 76 8.53 -1.46 -4.54
CA ALA A 76 8.49 -0.17 -3.83
C ALA A 76 9.89 0.43 -3.52
N CYS A 77 10.91 -0.41 -3.35
CA CYS A 77 12.27 0.03 -3.04
C CYS A 77 13.11 0.10 -4.31
N ASP A 78 14.01 1.08 -4.41
CA ASP A 78 15.03 1.09 -5.48
C ASP A 78 15.91 -0.16 -5.35
N GLU A 79 16.25 -0.78 -6.46
CA GLU A 79 16.95 -2.06 -6.49
C GLU A 79 16.19 -3.19 -5.78
N SER A 80 14.86 -3.08 -5.75
CA SER A 80 13.94 -4.04 -5.16
C SER A 80 14.29 -4.35 -3.68
N CYS A 81 14.04 -5.57 -3.21
CA CYS A 81 14.24 -5.93 -1.81
C CYS A 81 15.70 -5.78 -1.35
N ALA A 82 16.68 -5.82 -2.26
CA ALA A 82 18.09 -5.62 -1.91
C ALA A 82 18.42 -4.18 -1.52
N GLY A 83 17.62 -3.21 -1.97
CA GLY A 83 17.75 -1.79 -1.58
C GLY A 83 16.77 -1.34 -0.50
N GLY A 84 16.08 -2.27 0.15
CA GLY A 84 15.13 -1.97 1.22
C GLY A 84 15.77 -1.21 2.40
N ILE A 85 15.01 -0.30 3.02
CA ILE A 85 15.48 0.55 4.12
C ILE A 85 15.95 -0.23 5.37
N LEU A 86 15.47 -1.46 5.52
CA LEU A 86 15.84 -2.34 6.63
C LEU A 86 17.05 -3.24 6.31
N CYS A 87 17.62 -3.14 5.11
CA CYS A 87 18.82 -3.88 4.75
C CYS A 87 20.05 -3.25 5.41
N THR A 88 20.84 -4.07 6.10
CA THR A 88 22.05 -3.61 6.83
C THR A 88 23.26 -3.39 5.93
N LYS A 89 23.21 -3.88 4.68
CA LYS A 89 24.29 -3.76 3.70
C LYS A 89 23.96 -2.71 2.66
N ASN A 90 25.00 -2.14 2.05
CA ASN A 90 24.84 -1.26 0.90
C ASN A 90 24.12 -2.01 -0.24
N ARG A 91 23.14 -1.35 -0.87
CA ARG A 91 22.30 -1.95 -1.92
C ARG A 91 23.12 -2.47 -3.09
N PHE A 92 24.06 -1.69 -3.62
CA PHE A 92 24.87 -2.06 -4.78
C PHE A 92 25.78 -3.26 -4.52
N LEU A 93 26.41 -3.30 -3.34
CA LEU A 93 27.22 -4.45 -2.93
C LEU A 93 26.37 -5.72 -2.74
N THR A 94 25.14 -5.56 -2.26
CA THR A 94 24.21 -6.68 -2.05
C THR A 94 23.76 -7.28 -3.38
N ILE A 95 23.43 -6.43 -4.35
CA ILE A 95 23.06 -6.81 -5.71
C ILE A 95 24.22 -7.53 -6.41
N GLU A 96 25.42 -6.96 -6.38
CA GLU A 96 26.62 -7.59 -6.96
C GLU A 96 26.86 -8.98 -6.33
N SER A 97 26.75 -9.07 -5.00
CA SER A 97 26.90 -10.34 -4.28
C SER A 97 25.85 -11.38 -4.68
N LEU A 98 24.59 -10.96 -4.87
CA LEU A 98 23.51 -11.86 -5.30
C LEU A 98 23.72 -12.35 -6.73
N TYR A 99 24.12 -11.48 -7.66
CA TYR A 99 24.47 -11.89 -9.02
C TYR A 99 25.68 -12.83 -9.07
N LYS A 100 26.73 -12.55 -8.29
CA LYS A 100 27.91 -13.43 -8.18
C LYS A 100 27.55 -14.80 -7.59
N ARG A 101 26.67 -14.83 -6.59
CA ARG A 101 26.17 -16.09 -6.02
C ARG A 101 25.31 -16.85 -7.02
N ALA A 102 24.50 -16.15 -7.80
CA ALA A 102 23.66 -16.75 -8.83
C ALA A 102 24.49 -17.34 -9.98
N SER A 103 25.57 -16.67 -10.42
CA SER A 103 26.42 -17.14 -11.52
C SER A 103 27.21 -18.41 -11.19
N ILE A 104 27.58 -18.59 -9.91
CA ILE A 104 28.28 -19.78 -9.42
C ILE A 104 27.30 -20.90 -9.00
N SER A 105 25.98 -20.64 -9.00
CA SER A 105 25.00 -21.66 -8.66
C SER A 105 24.89 -22.72 -9.77
N PHE A 106 25.39 -23.92 -9.48
CA PHE A 106 25.35 -25.08 -10.38
C PHE A 106 23.97 -25.74 -10.49
N ASN A 107 22.98 -25.32 -9.69
CA ASN A 107 21.66 -25.96 -9.68
C ASN A 107 20.79 -25.41 -10.83
N LYS A 108 21.05 -25.89 -12.05
CA LYS A 108 20.14 -25.70 -13.19
C LYS A 108 18.89 -26.53 -12.94
N ARG A 109 17.80 -25.88 -12.50
CA ARG A 109 16.45 -26.45 -12.29
C ARG A 109 16.47 -27.97 -12.15
N LYS A 110 16.90 -28.52 -11.00
CA LYS A 110 16.47 -29.87 -10.67
C LYS A 110 14.94 -29.84 -10.76
N ASN A 111 14.35 -30.78 -11.49
CA ASN A 111 12.91 -31.02 -11.54
C ASN A 111 12.42 -31.23 -10.10
N MET A 112 12.19 -30.12 -9.38
CA MET A 112 11.64 -30.14 -8.04
C MET A 112 10.20 -30.53 -8.30
N LYS A 113 9.91 -31.83 -8.12
CA LYS A 113 8.55 -32.34 -8.19
C LYS A 113 7.81 -31.63 -7.08
N VAL A 114 7.09 -30.57 -7.44
CA VAL A 114 6.17 -29.90 -6.53
C VAL A 114 5.20 -30.98 -6.07
N ASN A 115 5.05 -31.12 -4.76
CA ASN A 115 4.06 -32.03 -4.21
C ASN A 115 2.69 -31.54 -4.70
N LYS A 116 2.00 -32.36 -5.49
CA LYS A 116 0.71 -32.01 -6.09
C LYS A 116 -0.35 -31.67 -5.04
N ASP A 117 -0.25 -32.24 -3.83
CA ASP A 117 -1.16 -31.92 -2.73
C ASP A 117 -0.89 -30.52 -2.18
N ILE A 118 0.38 -30.12 -2.09
CA ILE A 118 0.78 -28.75 -1.72
C ILE A 118 0.35 -27.76 -2.81
N GLU A 119 0.58 -28.09 -4.09
CA GLU A 119 0.15 -27.26 -5.22
C GLU A 119 -1.36 -27.02 -5.20
N LYS A 120 -2.15 -28.09 -5.02
CA LYS A 120 -3.61 -28.01 -4.93
C LYS A 120 -4.06 -27.18 -3.73
N LEU A 121 -3.40 -27.34 -2.58
CA LEU A 121 -3.68 -26.54 -1.38
C LEU A 121 -3.38 -25.05 -1.61
N LEU A 122 -2.25 -24.73 -2.25
CA LEU A 122 -1.85 -23.36 -2.55
C LEU A 122 -2.80 -22.72 -3.54
N ILE A 123 -3.15 -23.39 -4.65
CA ILE A 123 -4.13 -22.88 -5.63
C ILE A 123 -5.47 -22.59 -4.95
N ASN A 124 -5.96 -23.51 -4.12
CA ASN A 124 -7.21 -23.30 -3.39
C ASN A 124 -7.16 -22.10 -2.43
N LYS A 125 -6.00 -21.80 -1.85
CA LYS A 125 -5.80 -20.66 -0.93
C LYS A 125 -5.44 -19.35 -1.62
N MET A 126 -4.88 -19.40 -2.83
CA MET A 126 -4.49 -18.24 -3.64
C MET A 126 -5.62 -17.76 -4.56
N ASN A 127 -6.81 -18.37 -4.47
CA ASN A 127 -7.97 -17.89 -5.22
C ASN A 127 -8.39 -16.52 -4.70
N ILE A 128 -8.16 -15.51 -5.53
CA ILE A 128 -8.71 -14.17 -5.36
C ILE A 128 -9.99 -14.12 -6.20
N THR A 129 -11.07 -13.59 -5.64
CA THR A 129 -12.30 -13.32 -6.42
C THR A 129 -12.00 -12.33 -7.53
N SER A 130 -12.81 -12.30 -8.60
CA SER A 130 -12.67 -11.29 -9.65
C SER A 130 -12.51 -9.90 -9.03
N ILE A 131 -11.37 -9.25 -9.33
CA ILE A 131 -11.13 -7.87 -8.94
C ILE A 131 -11.70 -7.04 -10.07
N GLU A 132 -12.90 -6.51 -9.85
CA GLU A 132 -13.50 -5.58 -10.79
C GLU A 132 -12.67 -4.27 -10.79
N PRO A 133 -12.45 -3.65 -11.96
CA PRO A 133 -11.85 -2.32 -12.04
C PRO A 133 -12.61 -1.35 -11.15
N ARG A 134 -11.91 -0.63 -10.28
CA ARG A 134 -12.46 0.46 -9.47
C ARG A 134 -11.97 1.78 -10.05
N PRO A 135 -12.63 2.32 -11.09
CA PRO A 135 -12.22 3.60 -11.65
C PRO A 135 -12.31 4.67 -10.57
N MET A 136 -11.22 5.41 -10.35
CA MET A 136 -11.20 6.60 -9.49
C MET A 136 -11.87 7.80 -10.17
N ASN A 137 -13.06 7.58 -10.75
CA ASN A 137 -13.79 8.62 -11.46
C ASN A 137 -14.66 9.42 -10.47
N LEU A 138 -14.69 10.74 -10.61
CA LEU A 138 -15.58 11.62 -9.85
C LEU A 138 -17.06 11.32 -10.12
N ASP A 139 -17.38 10.95 -11.35
CA ASP A 139 -18.69 10.47 -11.80
C ASP A 139 -18.52 9.63 -13.08
N ASN A 140 -19.49 8.77 -13.38
CA ASN A 140 -19.50 8.01 -14.64
C ASN A 140 -19.92 8.88 -15.83
N ASP A 141 -20.67 9.95 -15.56
CA ASP A 141 -21.06 10.96 -16.55
C ASP A 141 -20.01 12.08 -16.58
N ILE A 142 -19.36 12.26 -17.73
CA ILE A 142 -18.29 13.24 -17.92
C ILE A 142 -18.76 14.67 -17.58
N GLU A 143 -19.99 15.04 -17.96
CA GLU A 143 -20.51 16.38 -17.70
C GLU A 143 -20.68 16.60 -16.18
N LYS A 144 -21.16 15.58 -15.47
CA LYS A 144 -21.24 15.62 -14.00
C LYS A 144 -19.87 15.63 -13.35
N ALA A 145 -18.92 14.87 -13.87
CA ALA A 145 -17.55 14.84 -13.36
C ALA A 145 -16.89 16.22 -13.48
N ILE A 146 -17.06 16.92 -14.60
CA ILE A 146 -16.56 18.29 -14.79
C ILE A 146 -17.20 19.25 -13.78
N LYS A 147 -18.53 19.21 -13.61
CA LYS A 147 -19.23 20.04 -12.61
C LYS A 147 -18.77 19.76 -11.18
N LYS A 148 -18.53 18.48 -10.83
CA LYS A 148 -17.97 18.11 -9.52
C LYS A 148 -16.56 18.67 -9.35
N LEU A 149 -15.74 18.63 -10.39
CA LEU A 149 -14.37 19.16 -10.37
C LEU A 149 -14.35 20.68 -10.17
N GLU A 150 -15.24 21.41 -10.84
CA GLU A 150 -15.45 22.85 -10.59
C GLU A 150 -15.88 23.10 -9.15
N ARG A 151 -16.83 22.32 -8.65
CA ARG A 151 -17.31 22.43 -7.26
C ARG A 151 -16.21 22.18 -6.23
N ILE A 152 -15.33 21.20 -6.47
CA ILE A 152 -14.16 20.94 -5.63
C ILE A 152 -13.25 22.17 -5.58
N ARG A 153 -12.97 22.79 -6.74
CA ARG A 153 -12.15 24.01 -6.81
C ARG A 153 -12.78 25.18 -6.04
N GLU A 154 -14.09 25.36 -6.16
CA GLU A 154 -14.81 26.38 -5.38
C GLU A 154 -14.67 26.14 -3.87
N ILE A 155 -14.88 24.91 -3.40
CA ILE A 155 -14.76 24.56 -1.98
C ILE A 155 -13.32 24.80 -1.49
N MET A 156 -12.33 24.46 -2.32
CA MET A 156 -10.91 24.67 -2.01
C MET A 156 -10.57 26.15 -1.76
N CYS A 157 -11.30 27.11 -2.35
CA CYS A 157 -11.11 28.54 -2.05
C CYS A 157 -11.43 28.89 -0.58
N PHE A 158 -12.26 28.09 0.09
CA PHE A 158 -12.62 28.30 1.50
C PHE A 158 -11.75 27.51 2.47
N LEU A 159 -11.21 26.36 2.03
CA LEU A 159 -10.38 25.50 2.86
C LEU A 159 -8.96 26.08 3.07
N PRO A 160 -8.32 25.78 4.21
CA PRO A 160 -7.08 26.44 4.60
C PRO A 160 -5.82 25.87 3.90
N ASN A 161 -5.92 24.73 3.21
CA ASN A 161 -4.82 24.04 2.53
C ASN A 161 -3.61 23.71 3.46
N VAL A 162 -3.90 23.31 4.70
CA VAL A 162 -2.90 22.94 5.72
C VAL A 162 -2.70 21.42 5.82
N ASP A 163 -3.61 20.63 5.24
CA ASP A 163 -3.56 19.17 5.21
C ASP A 163 -3.35 18.51 6.59
N CYS A 164 -4.06 19.01 7.61
CA CYS A 164 -3.88 18.59 9.00
C CYS A 164 -4.56 17.27 9.38
N GLY A 165 -5.41 16.70 8.52
CA GLY A 165 -6.10 15.43 8.80
C GLY A 165 -7.26 15.49 9.81
N LEU A 166 -7.46 16.60 10.54
CA LEU A 166 -8.42 16.69 11.66
C LEU A 166 -9.89 16.46 11.30
N CYS A 167 -10.26 16.62 10.04
CA CYS A 167 -11.60 16.35 9.54
C CYS A 167 -11.83 14.88 9.15
N GLY A 168 -10.81 14.02 9.27
CA GLY A 168 -10.85 12.62 8.84
C GLY A 168 -10.37 12.39 7.40
N ALA A 169 -10.22 13.45 6.60
CA ALA A 169 -9.65 13.37 5.25
C ALA A 169 -8.13 13.60 5.26
N PRO A 170 -7.34 12.90 4.41
CA PRO A 170 -5.87 12.97 4.41
C PRO A 170 -5.31 14.35 4.01
N ASN A 171 -6.03 15.10 3.18
CA ASN A 171 -5.68 16.45 2.76
C ASN A 171 -6.95 17.27 2.49
N CYS A 172 -6.80 18.60 2.37
CA CYS A 172 -7.93 19.52 2.14
C CYS A 172 -8.66 19.25 0.82
N LYS A 173 -7.93 18.82 -0.22
CA LYS A 173 -8.55 18.46 -1.51
C LYS A 173 -9.47 17.25 -1.37
N THR A 174 -9.06 16.21 -0.63
CA THR A 174 -9.90 15.04 -0.36
C THR A 174 -11.13 15.42 0.46
N LEU A 175 -11.02 16.33 1.44
CA LEU A 175 -12.21 16.86 2.13
C LEU A 175 -13.17 17.56 1.14
N ALA A 176 -12.65 18.37 0.21
CA ALA A 176 -13.48 19.02 -0.80
C ALA A 176 -14.18 18.03 -1.73
N GLU A 177 -13.51 16.93 -2.10
CA GLU A 177 -14.08 15.81 -2.84
C GLU A 177 -15.18 15.10 -2.04
N ASP A 178 -14.96 14.86 -0.75
CA ASP A 178 -15.95 14.23 0.13
C ASP A 178 -17.19 15.10 0.32
N ILE A 179 -17.02 16.43 0.48
CA ILE A 179 -18.13 17.38 0.54
C ILE A 179 -18.93 17.38 -0.77
N THR A 180 -18.22 17.40 -1.91
CA THR A 180 -18.86 17.38 -3.24
C THR A 180 -19.66 16.10 -3.46
N ASN A 181 -19.23 14.99 -2.87
CA ASN A 181 -19.92 13.70 -2.93
C ASN A 181 -20.90 13.45 -1.76
N ASN A 182 -21.23 14.47 -0.97
CA ASN A 182 -22.12 14.37 0.21
C ASN A 182 -21.67 13.34 1.27
N LYS A 183 -20.37 13.07 1.36
CA LYS A 183 -19.76 12.20 2.37
C LYS A 183 -19.30 12.96 3.61
N ALA A 184 -19.04 14.25 3.48
CA ALA A 184 -18.60 15.15 4.54
C ALA A 184 -19.32 16.50 4.45
N HIS A 185 -19.22 17.31 5.50
CA HIS A 185 -19.73 18.68 5.52
C HIS A 185 -18.59 19.69 5.65
N ILE A 186 -18.78 20.91 5.16
CA ILE A 186 -17.74 21.96 5.25
C ILE A 186 -17.40 22.33 6.70
N SER A 187 -18.36 22.14 7.62
CA SER A 187 -18.14 22.30 9.06
C SER A 187 -17.28 21.20 9.67
N ASP A 188 -16.94 20.13 8.96
CA ASP A 188 -16.03 19.10 9.50
C ASP A 188 -14.59 19.65 9.60
N CYS A 189 -14.27 20.71 8.86
CA CYS A 189 -13.01 21.43 9.00
C CYS A 189 -13.01 22.33 10.24
N VAL A 190 -12.13 22.03 11.21
CA VAL A 190 -11.98 22.84 12.44
C VAL A 190 -11.72 24.32 12.19
N PHE A 191 -11.01 24.67 11.10
CA PHE A 191 -10.76 26.08 10.76
C PHE A 191 -12.01 26.79 10.26
N ILE A 192 -12.93 26.07 9.61
CA ILE A 192 -14.24 26.59 9.23
C ILE A 192 -15.15 26.69 10.46
N GLN A 193 -15.10 25.69 11.35
CA GLN A 193 -15.82 25.75 12.64
C GLN A 193 -15.42 27.00 13.42
N TYR A 194 -14.12 27.25 13.57
CA TYR A 194 -13.64 28.42 14.29
C TYR A 194 -14.11 29.75 13.69
N LYS A 195 -14.26 29.83 12.36
CA LYS A 195 -14.74 31.05 11.68
C LYS A 195 -16.26 31.23 11.76
N ASN A 196 -17.02 30.14 11.66
CA ASN A 196 -18.46 30.20 11.36
C ASN A 196 -19.37 29.57 12.43
N LEU A 197 -18.86 28.72 13.33
CA LEU A 197 -19.63 28.16 14.44
C LEU A 197 -19.36 28.95 15.72
N THR A 198 -20.44 29.50 16.29
CA THR A 198 -20.44 30.11 17.62
C THR A 198 -20.74 29.11 18.73
N ASP A 199 -21.29 27.94 18.40
CA ASP A 199 -21.73 26.94 19.37
C ASP A 199 -20.66 25.84 19.58
N THR A 200 -20.12 25.79 20.80
CA THR A 200 -19.10 24.83 21.21
C THR A 200 -19.64 23.39 21.32
N GLU A 201 -20.93 23.22 21.55
CA GLU A 201 -21.54 21.89 21.67
C GLU A 201 -21.62 21.20 20.30
N GLN A 202 -21.99 21.95 19.26
CA GLN A 202 -21.97 21.47 17.89
C GLN A 202 -20.55 21.07 17.43
N ALA A 203 -19.55 21.90 17.72
CA ALA A 203 -18.16 21.59 17.40
C ALA A 203 -17.70 20.30 18.08
N LYS A 204 -18.06 20.11 19.36
CA LYS A 204 -17.78 18.89 20.12
C LYS A 204 -18.44 17.67 19.46
N ASN A 205 -19.70 17.77 19.08
CA ASN A 205 -20.44 16.67 18.43
C ASN A 205 -19.81 16.24 17.10
N ILE A 206 -19.37 17.20 16.28
CA ILE A 206 -18.68 16.91 15.01
C ILE A 206 -17.37 16.16 15.27
N LEU A 207 -16.52 16.66 16.18
CA LEU A 207 -15.23 16.04 16.49
C LEU A 207 -15.39 14.64 17.10
N THR A 208 -16.37 14.45 17.98
CA THR A 208 -16.73 13.14 18.53
C THR A 208 -17.18 12.17 17.44
N LYS A 209 -17.94 12.63 16.44
CA LYS A 209 -18.35 11.78 15.31
C LYS A 209 -17.16 11.33 14.45
N ILE A 210 -16.16 12.20 14.27
CA ILE A 210 -14.99 11.90 13.42
C ILE A 210 -13.97 11.03 14.16
N TRP A 211 -13.67 11.34 15.44
CA TRP A 211 -12.56 10.73 16.19
C TRP A 211 -12.98 9.82 17.35
N GLY A 212 -14.26 9.78 17.69
CA GLY A 212 -14.80 9.02 18.83
C GLY A 212 -14.97 9.85 20.12
N GLU A 213 -15.73 9.32 21.07
CA GLU A 213 -16.15 10.02 22.30
C GLU A 213 -15.00 10.39 23.24
N ASN A 214 -13.97 9.56 23.29
CA ASN A 214 -12.87 9.70 24.26
C ASN A 214 -11.81 10.73 23.84
N ILE A 215 -11.98 11.42 22.71
CA ILE A 215 -10.97 12.33 22.15
C ILE A 215 -10.68 13.53 23.08
N PHE A 216 -11.65 13.91 23.91
CA PHE A 216 -11.51 15.00 24.89
C PHE A 216 -11.04 14.53 26.26
N GLU A 217 -10.94 13.21 26.49
CA GLU A 217 -10.53 12.65 27.76
C GLU A 217 -9.00 12.59 27.87
N LYS A 218 -8.51 12.71 29.10
CA LYS A 218 -7.07 12.64 29.37
C LYS A 218 -6.62 11.17 29.36
N ASP A 219 -5.91 10.77 28.32
CA ASP A 219 -5.24 9.47 28.24
C ASP A 219 -3.71 9.61 28.39
N CYS A 220 -3.18 9.10 29.50
CA CYS A 220 -1.74 9.05 29.80
C CYS A 220 -1.06 7.72 29.40
N SER A 221 -1.81 6.77 28.83
CA SER A 221 -1.33 5.44 28.40
C SER A 221 -1.03 5.36 26.90
N LYS A 222 -1.47 6.35 26.12
CA LYS A 222 -1.20 6.44 24.68
C LYS A 222 0.29 6.49 24.35
N LYS A 223 0.61 6.16 23.09
CA LYS A 223 1.97 6.22 22.54
C LYS A 223 2.62 7.59 22.79
N GLY A 224 3.81 7.61 23.39
CA GLY A 224 4.57 8.80 23.77
C GLY A 224 4.15 9.45 25.09
N ALA A 225 3.16 8.91 25.81
CA ALA A 225 2.72 9.46 27.11
C ALA A 225 3.46 8.81 28.29
N LYS A 226 3.28 9.40 29.49
CA LYS A 226 4.03 9.02 30.71
C LYS A 226 3.92 7.54 31.07
N TYR A 227 2.80 6.89 30.77
CA TYR A 227 2.53 5.49 31.11
C TYR A 227 2.38 4.63 29.84
N GLU A 228 3.07 4.98 28.74
CA GLU A 228 3.11 4.15 27.53
C GLU A 228 3.61 2.73 27.87
N GLY A 229 2.80 1.72 27.54
CA GLY A 229 3.15 0.30 27.73
C GLY A 229 3.04 -0.24 29.16
N SER A 230 2.45 0.54 30.09
CA SER A 230 2.14 0.11 31.47
C SER A 230 0.82 -0.65 31.56
#